data_AF-A0A414PM02-F1
#
_entry.id   AF-A0A414PM02-F1
#
_cell.length_a   1.000
_cell.length_b   1.000
_cell.length_c   1.000
_cell.angle_alpha   90.00
_cell.angle_beta   90.00
_cell.angle_gamma   90.00
#
_symmetry.space_group_name_H-M   'P 1'
#
loop_
_entity.id
_entity.type
_entity.pdbx_description
1 polymer ?
#
loop_
_entity_poly.entity_id
_entity_poly.type
_entity_poly.pdbx_seq_one_letter_code
_entity_poly.pdbx_strand_id
1 'polypeptide(L)' 'MSLDEINLQRENYIKFKEFYEEYTKLSFLDFEELISNAKDEKEKLFFNMLLQYSMENNFNKVLREDKS' A
#
# COMPACT_ATOMS: atom_id res chain seq x y z
N MET A 1 22.93 -14.81 10.28
CA MET A 1 22.77 -13.81 9.21
C MET A 1 24.08 -13.05 9.06
N SER A 2 24.51 -12.81 7.82
CA SER A 2 25.68 -12.00 7.53
C SER A 2 25.38 -10.49 7.71
N LEU A 3 26.42 -9.67 7.77
CA LEU A 3 26.27 -8.21 7.80
C LEU A 3 25.56 -7.68 6.55
N ASP A 4 25.83 -8.30 5.39
CA ASP A 4 25.22 -7.94 4.11
C ASP A 4 23.72 -8.25 4.09
N GLU A 5 23.31 -9.39 4.64
CA GLU A 5 21.88 -9.75 4.78
C GLU A 5 21.13 -8.75 5.68
N ILE A 6 21.76 -8.31 6.77
CA ILE A 6 21.19 -7.32 7.70
C ILE A 6 21.04 -5.95 7.01
N ASN A 7 22.06 -5.53 6.25
CA ASN A 7 22.02 -4.26 5.52
C ASN A 7 20.94 -4.28 4.43
N LEU A 8 20.83 -5.36 3.67
CA LEU A 8 19.79 -5.54 2.66
C LEU A 8 18.37 -5.51 3.26
N GLN A 9 18.16 -6.16 4.41
CA GLN A 9 16.88 -6.11 5.11
C GLN A 9 16.53 -4.69 5.56
N ARG A 10 17.50 -3.92 6.06
CA ARG A 10 17.29 -2.52 6.46
C ARG A 10 16.91 -1.65 5.26
N GLU A 11 17.61 -1.78 4.14
CA GLU A 11 17.30 -1.04 2.92
C GLU A 11 15.90 -1.37 2.39
N ASN A 12 15.54 -2.66 2.38
CA ASN A 12 14.20 -3.09 1.96
C ASN A 12 13.11 -2.58 2.90
N TYR A 13 13.36 -2.55 4.20
CA TYR A 13 12.44 -1.98 5.18
C TYR A 13 12.21 -0.48 4.94
N ILE A 14 13.28 0.28 4.69
CA ILE A 14 13.19 1.72 4.40
C ILE A 14 12.35 1.94 3.13
N LYS A 15 12.66 1.23 2.04
CA LYS A 15 11.89 1.31 0.79
C LYS A 15 10.41 0.97 0.96
N PHE A 16 10.13 -0.08 1.73
CA PHE A 16 8.75 -0.46 2.04
C PHE A 16 8.02 0.61 2.84
N LYS A 17 8.69 1.21 3.83
CA LYS A 17 8.12 2.27 4.65
C LYS A 17 7.80 3.51 3.80
N GLU A 18 8.74 3.94 2.96
CA GLU A 18 8.54 5.05 2.02
C GLU A 18 7.37 4.77 1.07
N PHE A 19 7.33 3.56 0.50
CA PHE A 19 6.20 3.13 -0.34
C PHE A 19 4.87 3.21 0.42
N TYR A 20 4.82 2.66 1.64
CA TYR A 20 3.60 2.63 2.45
C TYR A 20 3.09 4.03 2.79
N GLU A 21 3.99 4.95 3.16
CA GLU A 21 3.64 6.33 3.46
C GLU A 21 3.05 7.06 2.25
N GLU A 22 3.62 6.89 1.06
CA GLU A 22 3.09 7.49 -0.16
C GLU A 22 1.78 6.83 -0.60
N TYR A 23 1.73 5.50 -0.54
CA TYR A 23 0.58 4.70 -0.88
C TYR A 23 -0.71 5.13 -0.14
N THR A 24 -0.61 5.40 1.16
CA THR A 24 -1.78 5.77 1.99
C THR A 24 -2.40 7.13 1.64
N LYS A 25 -1.70 7.95 0.83
CA LYS A 25 -2.18 9.27 0.38
C LYS A 25 -2.96 9.20 -0.91
N LEU A 26 -2.93 8.07 -1.62
CA LEU A 26 -3.54 7.92 -2.94
C LEU A 26 -5.06 7.95 -2.85
N SER A 27 -5.68 8.65 -3.80
CA SER A 27 -7.12 8.67 -4.01
C SER A 27 -7.58 7.44 -4.80
N PHE A 28 -8.89 7.24 -4.87
CA PHE A 28 -9.47 6.20 -5.72
C PHE A 28 -9.07 6.34 -7.19
N LEU A 29 -9.03 7.56 -7.73
CA LEU A 29 -8.65 7.82 -9.12
C LEU A 29 -7.18 7.48 -9.38
N ASP A 30 -6.31 7.76 -8.41
CA ASP A 30 -4.89 7.39 -8.52
C ASP A 30 -4.73 5.86 -8.58
N PHE A 31 -5.55 5.11 -7.83
CA PHE A 31 -5.58 3.65 -7.95
C PHE A 31 -6.08 3.16 -9.30
N GLU A 32 -7.13 3.76 -9.84
CA GLU A 32 -7.62 3.39 -11.17
C GLU A 32 -6.55 3.61 -12.25
N GLU A 33 -5.78 4.70 -12.15
CA GLU A 33 -4.66 4.96 -13.06
C GLU A 33 -3.55 3.92 -12.90
N LEU A 34 -3.13 3.60 -11.66
CA LEU A 34 -2.11 2.59 -11.38
C LEU A 34 -2.53 1.19 -11.86
N ILE A 35 -3.78 0.80 -11.63
CA ILE A 35 -4.33 -0.50 -12.04
C ILE A 35 -4.42 -0.58 -13.56
N SER A 36 -4.82 0.51 -14.23
CA SER A 36 -4.95 0.57 -15.70
C SER A 36 -3.59 0.52 -16.40
N ASN A 37 -2.56 1.08 -15.76
CA ASN A 37 -1.18 1.13 -16.27
C ASN A 37 -0.30 -0.05 -15.78
N ALA A 38 -0.88 -1.05 -15.11
CA ALA A 38 -0.14 -2.21 -14.61
C ALA A 38 0.50 -2.99 -15.77
N LYS A 39 1.77 -3.39 -15.60
CA LYS A 39 2.56 -4.10 -16.62
C LYS A 39 2.14 -5.55 -16.77
N ASP A 40 1.65 -6.15 -15.69
CA ASP A 40 1.20 -7.53 -15.65
C ASP A 40 0.06 -7.73 -14.63
N GLU A 41 -0.54 -8.91 -14.66
CA GLU A 41 -1.64 -9.27 -13.76
C GLU A 41 -1.23 -9.30 -12.28
N LYS A 42 0.07 -9.52 -11.98
CA LYS A 42 0.55 -9.54 -10.61
C LYS A 42 0.62 -8.13 -10.03
N GLU A 43 1.13 -7.16 -10.79
CA GLU A 43 1.16 -5.75 -10.44
C GLU A 43 -0.27 -5.20 -10.33
N LYS A 44 -1.15 -5.60 -11.26
CA LYS A 44 -2.58 -5.27 -11.20
C LYS A 44 -3.25 -5.80 -9.94
N LEU A 45 -3.01 -7.06 -9.58
CA LEU A 45 -3.55 -7.67 -8.35
C LEU A 45 -3.02 -6.95 -7.11
N PHE A 46 -1.74 -6.59 -7.09
CA PHE A 46 -1.13 -5.86 -5.99
C PHE A 46 -1.82 -4.51 -5.74
N PHE A 47 -2.03 -3.69 -6.77
CA PHE A 47 -2.72 -2.40 -6.61
C PHE A 47 -4.19 -2.56 -6.22
N ASN A 48 -4.88 -3.61 -6.69
CA ASN A 48 -6.25 -3.90 -6.26
C ASN A 48 -6.35 -4.27 -4.78
N MET A 49 -5.47 -5.14 -4.28
CA MET A 49 -5.45 -5.54 -2.87
C MET A 49 -5.21 -4.34 -1.95
N LEU A 50 -4.31 -3.48 -2.39
CA LEU A 50 -4.02 -2.24 -1.73
C LEU A 50 -5.29 -1.36 -1.66
N LEU A 51 -5.90 -1.01 -2.80
CA LEU A 51 -7.15 -0.22 -2.83
C LEU A 51 -8.21 -0.78 -1.87
N GLN A 52 -8.43 -2.10 -1.90
CA GLN A 52 -9.37 -2.78 -1.00
C GLN A 52 -9.04 -2.52 0.47
N TYR A 53 -7.76 -2.68 0.87
CA TYR A 53 -7.32 -2.42 2.23
C TYR A 53 -7.56 -0.96 2.67
N SER A 54 -7.30 0.01 1.79
CA SER A 54 -7.58 1.42 2.08
C SER A 54 -9.07 1.69 2.30
N MET A 55 -9.93 1.08 1.48
CA MET A 55 -11.38 1.19 1.64
C MET A 55 -11.85 0.58 2.97
N GLU A 56 -11.38 -0.62 3.32
CA GLU A 56 -11.72 -1.28 4.58
C GLU A 56 -11.27 -0.46 5.80
N ASN A 57 -10.06 0.12 5.77
CA ASN A 57 -9.57 0.97 6.84
C ASN A 57 -10.38 2.25 7.01
N ASN A 58 -10.70 2.94 5.91
CA ASN A 58 -11.52 4.14 5.95
C ASN A 58 -12.94 3.84 6.46
N PHE A 59 -13.55 2.75 6.01
CA PHE A 59 -14.84 2.29 6.51
C PHE A 59 -14.81 2.02 8.03
N ASN A 60 -13.80 1.29 8.51
CA ASN A 60 -13.61 1.01 9.93
C ASN A 60 -13.32 2.26 10.77
N LYS A 61 -12.78 3.32 10.17
CA LYS A 61 -12.57 4.61 10.83
C LYS A 61 -13.89 5.35 10.99
N VAL A 62 -14.69 5.45 9.93
CA VAL A 62 -16.04 6.05 9.97
C VAL A 62 -16.91 5.35 11.02
N LEU A 63 -16.94 4.01 11.03
CA LEU A 63 -17.70 3.25 12.03
C LEU A 63 -17.26 3.47 13.48
N ARG A 64 -16.00 3.88 13.71
CA ARG A 64 -15.49 4.19 15.05
C ARG A 64 -15.85 5.61 15.47
N GLU A 65 -15.83 6.55 14.53
CA GLU A 65 -16.22 7.95 14.76
C GLU A 65 -17.74 8.11 14.93
N ASP A 66 -18.56 7.29 14.28
CA ASP A 66 -20.02 7.26 14.47
C ASP A 66 -20.48 6.71 15.85
N LYS A 67 -19.56 6.13 16.63
CA LYS A 67 -19.84 5.55 17.96
C LYS A 67 -19.44 6.44 19.14
N SER A 68 -18.89 7.63 18.88
CA SER A 68 -18.50 8.64 19.89
C SER A 68 -19.48 9.79 19.94
#